data_AF-A0A225VXJ3-F1
#
_entry.id   AF-A0A225VXJ3-F1
#
_cell.length_a   1.000
_cell.length_b   1.000
_cell.length_c   1.000
_cell.angle_alpha   90.00
_cell.angle_beta   90.00
_cell.angle_gamma   90.00
#
_symmetry.space_group_name_H-M   'P 1'
#
loop_
_entity.id
_entity.type
_entity.pdbx_description
1 polymer ?
#
loop_
_entity_poly.entity_id
_entity_poly.type
_entity_poly.pdbx_seq_one_letter_code
_entity_poly.pdbx_strand_id
1 'polypeptide(L)'
;MRHNKFFQLELLDQRTKEPLGFEALCFQLNKILEAAGAKESAVGALTSQDRDSWADAREELIRASPKNEESLRAIESSLLVLNLDDEAPVSRTEVARGLWHGNGRNRFFDKCVQIVVFENGKAGLLGEHSMLDGMPMARYTDYLLSRLHHSQTDLGPRGQTTAQLEKSLATPKQLTFRFTTQTLRNIAEAEKVFDQTVIDHEVFVQAFYGYGARTIKGFRCSPDAFVQLAIQLAYKKLFKKNAATYEASQTRTFLHGRTETTRSCSATSAKFTDAMEDASGAVTTEEKKKLLLAAANAHVGYMRKAGAGRGVDRHILGMKLLVQPGERVAFFEDPVMARASRWLISTSHLTNELFDGWGWGEVVPEGLGIAYSVKDQSIQFNIACRQHGSWGARMGHLLEESLVEMQQLFAQPKEIGAKL
;
A
#
# COMPACT_ATOMS: atom_id res chain seq x y z
N MET A 1 -7.93 19.40 0.02
CA MET A 1 -7.72 19.65 1.44
C MET A 1 -6.40 20.36 1.64
N ARG A 2 -6.38 21.39 2.48
CA ARG A 2 -5.17 22.06 2.97
C ARG A 2 -5.47 22.55 4.38
N HIS A 3 -4.54 22.36 5.31
CA HIS A 3 -4.69 22.81 6.70
C HIS A 3 -5.98 22.32 7.38
N ASN A 4 -6.36 21.06 7.11
CA ASN A 4 -7.55 20.38 7.62
C ASN A 4 -8.89 20.92 7.05
N LYS A 5 -8.84 21.86 6.11
CA LYS A 5 -10.02 22.43 5.46
C LYS A 5 -10.33 21.71 4.16
N PHE A 6 -11.62 21.63 3.85
CA PHE A 6 -12.13 21.07 2.61
C PHE A 6 -12.54 22.20 1.67
N PHE A 7 -12.20 22.06 0.40
CA PHE A 7 -12.56 22.99 -0.67
C PHE A 7 -13.14 22.19 -1.82
N GLN A 8 -14.28 22.64 -2.34
CA GLN A 8 -14.87 22.12 -3.57
C GLN A 8 -14.32 22.91 -4.75
N LEU A 9 -13.74 22.18 -5.70
CA LEU A 9 -13.21 22.70 -6.94
C LEU A 9 -13.94 22.04 -8.12
N GLU A 10 -14.60 22.85 -8.94
CA GLU A 10 -15.17 22.39 -10.20
C GLU A 10 -14.04 22.12 -11.20
N LEU A 11 -14.06 20.94 -11.83
CA LEU A 11 -13.03 20.53 -12.79
C LEU A 11 -13.42 20.78 -14.24
N LEU A 12 -14.65 21.22 -14.49
CA LEU A 12 -15.17 21.57 -15.81
C LEU A 12 -15.42 23.08 -15.87
N ASP A 13 -15.11 23.70 -17.00
CA ASP A 13 -15.54 25.06 -17.29
C ASP A 13 -17.07 25.11 -17.33
N GLN A 14 -17.68 26.02 -16.58
CA GLN A 14 -19.13 26.06 -16.43
C GLN A 14 -19.87 26.39 -17.74
N ARG A 15 -19.21 27.08 -18.66
CA ARG A 15 -19.76 27.52 -19.96
C ARG A 15 -19.52 26.48 -21.04
N THR A 16 -18.29 25.97 -21.18
CA THR A 16 -17.96 25.03 -22.27
C THR A 16 -18.24 23.57 -21.90
N LYS A 17 -18.32 23.25 -20.60
CA LYS A 17 -18.38 21.88 -20.05
C LYS A 17 -17.15 21.03 -20.33
N GLU A 18 -16.08 21.63 -20.86
CA GLU A 18 -14.79 20.98 -21.07
C GLU A 18 -13.95 20.96 -19.78
N PRO A 19 -13.03 19.98 -19.61
CA PRO A 19 -12.09 19.97 -18.50
C PRO A 19 -11.25 21.25 -18.43
N LEU A 20 -10.99 21.73 -17.21
CA LEU A 20 -10.10 22.85 -16.99
C LEU A 20 -8.67 22.51 -17.43
N GLY A 21 -8.04 23.45 -18.15
CA GLY A 21 -6.64 23.37 -18.53
C GLY A 21 -5.69 23.61 -17.35
N PHE A 22 -4.40 23.42 -17.58
CA PHE A 22 -3.33 23.51 -16.57
C PHE A 22 -3.29 24.88 -15.88
N GLU A 23 -3.31 25.98 -16.65
CA GLU A 23 -3.22 27.34 -16.08
C GLU A 23 -4.44 27.68 -15.21
N ALA A 24 -5.64 27.25 -15.62
CA ALA A 24 -6.87 27.39 -14.85
C ALA A 24 -6.83 26.58 -13.54
N LEU A 25 -6.35 25.33 -13.57
CA LEU A 25 -6.19 24.50 -12.37
C LEU A 25 -5.17 25.10 -11.41
N CYS A 26 -4.00 25.54 -11.89
CA CYS A 26 -2.99 26.22 -11.06
C CYS A 26 -3.56 27.47 -10.40
N PHE A 27 -4.29 28.30 -11.17
CA PHE A 27 -4.94 29.49 -10.63
C PHE A 27 -5.93 29.18 -9.50
N GLN A 28 -6.77 28.17 -9.68
CA GLN A 28 -7.75 27.76 -8.67
C GLN A 28 -7.09 27.12 -7.44
N LEU A 29 -6.02 26.34 -7.62
CA LEU A 29 -5.26 25.75 -6.52
C LEU A 29 -4.53 26.83 -5.71
N ASN A 30 -3.98 27.86 -6.34
CA ASN A 30 -3.39 29.00 -5.64
C ASN A 30 -4.42 29.73 -4.78
N LYS A 31 -5.64 29.96 -5.29
CA LYS A 31 -6.74 30.50 -4.47
C LYS A 31 -7.05 29.64 -3.24
N ILE A 32 -7.00 28.31 -3.37
CA ILE A 32 -7.20 27.39 -2.25
C ILE A 32 -6.07 27.53 -1.23
N LEU A 33 -4.81 27.60 -1.68
CA LEU A 33 -3.65 27.77 -0.79
C LEU A 33 -3.73 29.09 -0.02
N GLU A 34 -4.08 30.20 -0.69
CA GLU A 34 -4.27 31.51 -0.07
C GLU A 34 -5.44 31.51 0.93
N ALA A 35 -6.57 30.91 0.57
CA ALA A 35 -7.76 30.85 1.42
C ALA A 35 -7.61 29.88 2.62
N ALA A 36 -6.71 28.90 2.53
CA ALA A 36 -6.53 27.90 3.59
C ALA A 36 -6.10 28.55 4.91
N GLY A 37 -5.23 29.56 4.90
CA GLY A 37 -4.87 30.33 6.10
C GLY A 37 -4.41 29.45 7.26
N ALA A 38 -4.93 29.65 8.48
CA ALA A 38 -4.62 28.81 9.64
C ALA A 38 -5.37 27.46 9.65
N LYS A 39 -4.81 26.46 10.33
CA LYS A 39 -5.42 25.12 10.50
C LYS A 39 -6.75 25.18 11.26
N GLU A 40 -7.74 24.44 10.78
CA GLU A 40 -9.04 24.23 11.45
C GLU A 40 -9.10 22.85 12.15
N SER A 41 -10.16 22.59 12.92
CA SER A 41 -10.43 21.28 13.52
C SER A 41 -10.51 20.18 12.44
N ALA A 42 -9.80 19.07 12.65
CA ALA A 42 -9.63 18.05 11.64
C ALA A 42 -10.80 17.06 11.55
N VAL A 43 -11.89 17.47 10.89
CA VAL A 43 -13.04 16.58 10.62
C VAL A 43 -12.63 15.29 9.92
N GLY A 44 -11.63 15.37 9.03
CA GLY A 44 -11.08 14.21 8.33
C GLY A 44 -10.50 13.14 9.25
N ALA A 45 -10.00 13.50 10.43
CA ALA A 45 -9.45 12.56 11.41
C ALA A 45 -10.51 11.55 11.88
N LEU A 46 -11.79 11.92 11.90
CA LEU A 46 -12.88 11.02 12.29
C LEU A 46 -12.94 9.76 11.42
N THR A 47 -12.58 9.85 10.13
CA THR A 47 -12.58 8.70 9.21
C THR A 47 -11.48 7.67 9.49
N SER A 48 -10.56 7.96 10.42
CA SER A 48 -9.48 7.06 10.83
C SER A 48 -9.85 6.19 12.04
N GLN A 49 -11.01 6.44 12.66
CA GLN A 49 -11.47 5.71 13.83
C GLN A 49 -11.87 4.26 13.51
N ASP A 50 -12.06 3.50 14.60
CA ASP A 50 -12.87 2.29 14.55
C ASP A 50 -14.21 2.56 13.86
N ARG A 51 -14.73 1.57 13.12
CA ARG A 51 -15.86 1.78 12.20
C ARG A 51 -17.17 2.04 12.93
N ASP A 52 -17.39 1.44 14.09
CA ASP A 52 -18.59 1.71 14.90
C ASP A 52 -18.51 3.10 15.53
N SER A 53 -17.33 3.43 16.07
CA SER A 53 -17.06 4.74 16.66
C SER A 53 -17.19 5.87 15.63
N TRP A 54 -16.72 5.65 14.41
CA TRP A 54 -16.90 6.58 13.29
C TRP A 54 -18.38 6.67 12.88
N ALA A 55 -19.10 5.55 12.79
CA ALA A 55 -20.53 5.58 12.43
C ALA A 55 -21.33 6.46 13.40
N ASP A 56 -21.11 6.32 14.70
CA ASP A 56 -21.76 7.14 15.72
C ASP A 56 -21.34 8.62 15.64
N ALA A 57 -20.04 8.89 15.50
CA ALA A 57 -19.52 10.25 15.38
C ALA A 57 -20.00 10.96 14.11
N ARG A 58 -20.22 10.23 13.01
CA ARG A 58 -20.78 10.75 11.76
C ARG A 58 -22.22 11.21 11.96
N GLU A 59 -23.04 10.41 12.62
CA GLU A 59 -24.43 10.77 12.93
C GLU A 59 -24.51 11.99 13.86
N GLU A 60 -23.62 12.09 14.85
CA GLU A 60 -23.51 13.29 15.68
C GLU A 60 -23.10 14.54 14.88
N LEU A 61 -22.16 14.40 13.95
CA LEU A 61 -21.75 15.49 13.08
C LEU A 61 -22.90 15.95 12.18
N ILE A 62 -23.70 15.04 11.64
CA ILE A 62 -24.88 15.37 10.82
C ILE A 62 -25.96 16.07 11.67
N ARG A 63 -26.27 15.54 12.86
CA ARG A 63 -27.24 16.15 13.79
C ARG A 63 -26.85 17.56 14.22
N ALA A 64 -25.56 17.89 14.25
CA ALA A 64 -25.09 19.22 14.62
C ALA A 64 -25.51 20.32 13.63
N SER A 65 -25.70 20.01 12.34
CA SER A 65 -26.15 20.97 11.33
C SER A 65 -26.45 20.31 9.98
N PRO A 66 -27.55 20.66 9.28
CA PRO A 66 -27.78 20.27 7.89
C PRO A 66 -26.63 20.65 6.93
N LYS A 67 -25.88 21.72 7.25
CA LYS A 67 -24.71 22.14 6.47
C LYS A 67 -23.55 21.13 6.53
N ASN A 68 -23.44 20.38 7.63
CA ASN A 68 -22.44 19.32 7.77
C ASN A 68 -22.77 18.16 6.84
N GLU A 69 -24.05 17.80 6.75
CA GLU A 69 -24.52 16.79 5.81
C GLU A 69 -24.27 17.20 4.35
N GLU A 70 -24.56 18.45 3.97
CA GLU A 70 -24.22 19.00 2.64
C GLU A 70 -22.72 18.89 2.36
N SER A 71 -21.88 19.26 3.34
CA SER A 71 -20.42 19.22 3.21
C SER A 71 -19.89 17.79 3.09
N LEU A 72 -20.41 16.84 3.87
CA LEU A 72 -20.07 15.42 3.76
C LEU A 72 -20.48 14.86 2.40
N ARG A 73 -21.72 15.14 1.96
CA ARG A 73 -22.20 14.70 0.63
C ARG A 73 -21.30 15.23 -0.49
N ALA A 74 -20.87 16.49 -0.42
CA ALA A 74 -19.95 17.06 -1.41
C ALA A 74 -18.57 16.38 -1.43
N ILE A 75 -18.04 15.98 -0.27
CA ILE A 75 -16.79 15.20 -0.17
C ILE A 75 -16.99 13.78 -0.73
N GLU A 76 -18.05 13.10 -0.29
CA GLU A 76 -18.37 11.73 -0.68
C GLU A 76 -18.63 11.62 -2.19
N SER A 77 -19.35 12.59 -2.79
CA SER A 77 -19.68 12.62 -4.21
C SER A 77 -18.60 13.21 -5.12
N SER A 78 -17.51 13.74 -4.58
CA SER A 78 -16.42 14.30 -5.40
C SER A 78 -15.75 13.21 -6.27
N LEU A 79 -15.05 13.60 -7.34
CA LEU A 79 -14.30 12.63 -8.16
C LEU A 79 -13.17 11.95 -7.36
N LEU A 80 -12.41 12.76 -6.62
CA LEU A 80 -11.32 12.36 -5.75
C LEU A 80 -11.10 13.43 -4.67
N VAL A 81 -10.20 13.18 -3.72
CA VAL A 81 -9.71 14.21 -2.79
C VAL A 81 -8.23 14.47 -3.07
N LEU A 82 -7.87 15.73 -3.31
CA LEU A 82 -6.48 16.18 -3.40
C LEU A 82 -6.05 16.76 -2.04
N ASN A 83 -5.01 16.20 -1.43
CA ASN A 83 -4.41 16.64 -0.18
C ASN A 83 -3.12 17.40 -0.48
N LEU A 84 -3.09 18.68 -0.13
CA LEU A 84 -1.91 19.54 -0.25
C LEU A 84 -1.28 19.62 1.14
N ASP A 85 -0.15 18.96 1.33
CA ASP A 85 0.54 18.83 2.61
C ASP A 85 1.66 19.86 2.76
N ASP A 86 1.94 20.30 3.99
CA ASP A 86 3.02 21.24 4.33
C ASP A 86 4.37 20.52 4.47
N GLU A 87 4.32 19.21 4.68
CA GLU A 87 5.50 18.38 4.89
C GLU A 87 6.32 18.23 3.61
N ALA A 88 7.64 18.13 3.75
CA ALA A 88 8.59 17.96 2.66
C ALA A 88 9.48 16.72 2.89
N PRO A 89 8.92 15.49 2.87
CA PRO A 89 9.66 14.28 3.19
C PRO A 89 10.81 14.04 2.20
N VAL A 90 11.98 13.62 2.69
CA VAL A 90 13.21 13.45 1.91
C VAL A 90 13.49 11.97 1.65
N SER A 91 13.46 11.14 2.69
CA SER A 91 13.73 9.70 2.53
C SER A 91 12.53 8.95 1.97
N ARG A 92 12.76 7.76 1.38
CA ARG A 92 11.65 6.89 0.93
C ARG A 92 10.72 6.49 2.06
N THR A 93 11.29 6.25 3.25
CA THR A 93 10.54 5.91 4.45
C THR A 93 9.65 7.07 4.89
N GLU A 94 10.16 8.31 4.89
CA GLU A 94 9.35 9.49 5.20
C GLU A 94 8.22 9.70 4.18
N VAL A 95 8.50 9.50 2.89
CA VAL A 95 7.48 9.57 1.82
C VAL A 95 6.41 8.50 2.03
N ALA A 96 6.81 7.25 2.30
CA ALA A 96 5.89 6.15 2.56
C ALA A 96 4.98 6.42 3.78
N ARG A 97 5.55 6.91 4.89
CA ARG A 97 4.79 7.31 6.09
C ARG A 97 3.81 8.45 5.79
N GLY A 98 4.27 9.47 5.08
CA GLY A 98 3.45 10.62 4.68
C GLY A 98 2.27 10.23 3.79
N LEU A 99 2.51 9.36 2.80
CA LEU A 99 1.47 8.90 1.88
C LEU A 99 0.46 7.95 2.53
N TRP A 100 0.95 7.01 3.34
CA TRP A 100 0.08 5.98 3.92
C TRP A 100 -0.85 6.56 4.99
N HIS A 101 -0.28 7.21 6.02
CA HIS A 101 -1.07 7.68 7.15
C HIS A 101 -0.89 9.18 7.41
N GLY A 102 0.31 9.73 7.15
CA GLY A 102 0.64 11.11 7.51
C GLY A 102 0.38 11.36 8.99
N ASN A 103 -0.17 12.54 9.31
CA ASN A 103 -0.62 12.90 10.66
C ASN A 103 -2.13 12.68 10.88
N GLY A 104 -2.84 12.04 9.92
CA GLY A 104 -4.26 11.73 10.01
C GLY A 104 -5.23 12.91 9.84
N ARG A 105 -4.75 14.16 9.83
CA ARG A 105 -5.61 15.36 9.93
C ARG A 105 -5.97 15.96 8.57
N ASN A 106 -5.04 15.92 7.60
CA ASN A 106 -5.27 16.40 6.23
C ASN A 106 -5.62 15.23 5.27
N ARG A 107 -6.53 14.34 5.70
CA ARG A 107 -6.97 13.15 4.97
C ARG A 107 -8.48 12.95 5.14
N PHE A 108 -9.09 12.21 4.21
CA PHE A 108 -10.44 11.67 4.39
C PHE A 108 -10.44 10.20 3.94
N PHE A 109 -10.11 9.30 4.87
CA PHE A 109 -9.75 7.90 4.59
C PHE A 109 -10.88 7.08 3.96
N ASP A 110 -12.14 7.49 4.14
CA ASP A 110 -13.29 6.88 3.46
C ASP A 110 -13.32 7.20 1.95
N LYS A 111 -12.53 8.16 1.46
CA LYS A 111 -12.50 8.48 0.04
C LYS A 111 -11.74 7.40 -0.72
N CYS A 112 -12.44 6.77 -1.66
CA CYS A 112 -11.94 5.73 -2.56
C CYS A 112 -10.55 6.03 -3.17
N VAL A 113 -10.35 7.25 -3.69
CA VAL A 113 -9.07 7.69 -4.24
C VAL A 113 -8.72 9.08 -3.70
N GLN A 114 -7.52 9.19 -3.13
CA GLN A 114 -6.92 10.44 -2.73
C GLN A 114 -5.55 10.62 -3.40
N ILE A 115 -5.26 11.84 -3.83
CA ILE A 115 -3.92 12.25 -4.28
C ILE A 115 -3.31 13.06 -3.14
N VAL A 116 -2.10 12.73 -2.71
CA VAL A 116 -1.33 13.52 -1.74
C VAL A 116 -0.17 14.18 -2.47
N VAL A 117 0.00 15.49 -2.28
CA VAL A 117 1.10 16.28 -2.82
C VAL A 117 1.76 17.03 -1.67
N PHE A 118 3.05 16.77 -1.48
CA PHE A 118 3.90 17.40 -0.49
C PHE A 118 4.44 18.75 -0.99
N GLU A 119 4.89 19.60 -0.07
CA GLU A 119 5.42 20.95 -0.37
C GLU A 119 6.62 20.89 -1.34
N ASN A 120 7.41 19.81 -1.29
CA ASN A 120 8.54 19.58 -2.21
C ASN A 120 8.15 18.93 -3.55
N GLY A 121 6.85 18.86 -3.87
CA GLY A 121 6.34 18.33 -5.13
C GLY A 121 6.32 16.80 -5.23
N LYS A 122 6.81 16.07 -4.21
CA LYS A 122 6.60 14.63 -4.14
C LYS A 122 5.11 14.35 -4.01
N ALA A 123 4.66 13.25 -4.61
CA ALA A 123 3.25 12.90 -4.61
C ALA A 123 3.02 11.39 -4.61
N GLY A 124 1.79 11.00 -4.28
CA GLY A 124 1.36 9.61 -4.33
C GLY A 124 -0.16 9.48 -4.22
N LEU A 125 -0.62 8.24 -4.40
CA LEU A 125 -2.04 7.89 -4.25
C LEU A 125 -2.27 7.15 -2.93
N LEU A 126 -3.40 7.45 -2.30
CA LEU A 126 -3.94 6.69 -1.17
C LEU A 126 -5.33 6.18 -1.59
N GLY A 127 -5.57 4.88 -1.41
CA GLY A 127 -6.81 4.23 -1.81
C GLY A 127 -7.50 3.54 -0.64
N GLU A 128 -8.83 3.62 -0.60
CA GLU A 128 -9.67 2.81 0.30
C GLU A 128 -9.92 1.44 -0.35
N HIS A 129 -9.76 0.36 0.42
CA HIS A 129 -9.58 -1.01 -0.10
C HIS A 129 -10.90 -1.79 -0.23
N SER A 130 -12.01 -1.35 0.38
CA SER A 130 -13.26 -2.12 0.40
C SER A 130 -13.79 -2.40 -1.01
N MET A 131 -13.76 -1.39 -1.88
CA MET A 131 -14.30 -1.44 -3.23
C MET A 131 -13.26 -1.68 -4.33
N LEU A 132 -11.97 -1.67 -4.00
CA LEU A 132 -10.87 -1.76 -4.97
C LEU A 132 -9.82 -2.79 -4.55
N ASP A 133 -9.29 -3.53 -5.53
CA ASP A 133 -8.02 -4.25 -5.37
C ASP A 133 -6.84 -3.36 -5.79
N GLY A 134 -5.62 -3.75 -5.42
CA GLY A 134 -4.41 -2.97 -5.74
C GLY A 134 -4.16 -2.76 -7.24
N MET A 135 -4.56 -3.68 -8.11
CA MET A 135 -4.30 -3.57 -9.56
C MET A 135 -5.03 -2.43 -10.27
N PRO A 136 -6.35 -2.21 -10.06
CA PRO A 136 -7.02 -1.00 -10.54
C PRO A 136 -6.26 0.28 -10.18
N MET A 137 -5.81 0.43 -8.93
CA MET A 137 -5.01 1.57 -8.49
C MET A 137 -3.66 1.64 -9.21
N ALA A 138 -2.94 0.53 -9.34
CA ALA A 138 -1.68 0.49 -10.06
C ALA A 138 -1.82 0.85 -11.54
N ARG A 139 -2.91 0.41 -12.21
CA ARG A 139 -3.22 0.78 -13.59
C ARG A 139 -3.60 2.25 -13.73
N TYR A 140 -4.31 2.81 -12.75
CA TYR A 140 -4.61 4.23 -12.72
C TYR A 140 -3.33 5.07 -12.56
N THR A 141 -2.45 4.71 -11.63
CA THR A 141 -1.12 5.35 -11.48
C THR A 141 -0.29 5.24 -12.75
N ASP A 142 -0.23 4.05 -13.35
CA ASP A 142 0.49 3.80 -14.61
C ASP A 142 0.01 4.71 -15.75
N TYR A 143 -1.32 4.86 -15.88
CA TYR A 143 -1.92 5.74 -16.87
C TYR A 143 -1.49 7.20 -16.67
N LEU A 144 -1.56 7.71 -15.44
CA LEU A 144 -1.16 9.08 -15.12
C LEU A 144 0.34 9.31 -15.40
N LEU A 145 1.20 8.45 -14.86
CA LEU A 145 2.65 8.62 -14.95
C LEU A 145 3.17 8.41 -16.37
N SER A 146 2.64 7.43 -17.11
CA SER A 146 3.07 7.19 -18.49
C SER A 146 2.71 8.37 -19.40
N ARG A 147 1.53 8.99 -19.22
CA ARG A 147 1.12 10.15 -20.01
C ARG A 147 1.97 11.38 -19.68
N LEU A 148 2.34 11.56 -18.41
CA LEU A 148 3.27 12.63 -18.00
C LEU A 148 4.68 12.40 -18.56
N HIS A 149 5.21 11.18 -18.43
CA HIS A 149 6.55 10.82 -18.87
C HIS A 149 6.75 11.01 -20.39
N HIS A 150 5.71 10.70 -21.18
CA HIS A 150 5.75 10.85 -22.64
C HIS A 150 5.20 12.21 -23.12
N SER A 151 4.92 13.16 -22.23
CA SER A 151 4.36 14.48 -22.58
C SER A 151 3.06 14.41 -23.39
N GLN A 152 2.19 13.44 -23.08
CA GLN A 152 0.91 13.18 -23.76
C GLN A 152 -0.30 13.74 -23.02
N THR A 153 -0.07 14.59 -22.01
CA THR A 153 -1.13 15.24 -21.25
C THR A 153 -1.50 16.53 -21.97
N ASP A 154 -2.77 16.65 -22.37
CA ASP A 154 -3.28 17.93 -22.88
C ASP A 154 -3.34 18.93 -21.73
N LEU A 155 -2.58 20.02 -21.86
CA LEU A 155 -2.51 21.07 -20.85
C LEU A 155 -3.57 22.16 -21.08
N GLY A 156 -4.41 22.00 -22.11
CA GLY A 156 -5.42 22.98 -22.50
C GLY A 156 -4.82 24.29 -23.01
N PRO A 157 -5.63 25.36 -23.07
CA PRO A 157 -5.19 26.68 -23.50
C PRO A 157 -4.03 27.20 -22.63
N ARG A 158 -3.07 27.87 -23.28
CA ARG A 158 -1.92 28.53 -22.65
C ARG A 158 -1.96 30.02 -22.88
N GLY A 159 -1.37 30.80 -21.98
CA GLY A 159 -1.29 32.25 -22.07
C GLY A 159 -2.55 32.98 -21.59
N GLN A 160 -3.37 32.34 -20.74
CA GLN A 160 -4.52 32.99 -20.13
C GLN A 160 -4.04 33.95 -19.03
N THR A 161 -4.57 35.18 -19.02
CA THR A 161 -4.22 36.15 -17.98
C THR A 161 -5.04 35.91 -16.70
N THR A 162 -4.52 36.34 -15.55
CA THR A 162 -5.23 36.29 -14.27
C THR A 162 -6.62 36.90 -14.36
N ALA A 163 -6.75 38.07 -15.00
CA ALA A 163 -8.03 38.75 -15.18
C ALA A 163 -9.04 37.95 -16.03
N GLN A 164 -8.55 37.21 -17.04
CA GLN A 164 -9.40 36.32 -17.84
C GLN A 164 -9.91 35.16 -16.98
N LEU A 165 -9.02 34.51 -16.22
CA LEU A 165 -9.34 33.39 -15.35
C LEU A 165 -10.29 33.79 -14.22
N GLU A 166 -10.07 34.94 -13.59
CA GLU A 166 -10.96 35.49 -12.55
C GLU A 166 -12.38 35.71 -13.06
N LYS A 167 -12.52 36.19 -14.31
CA LYS A 167 -13.82 36.45 -14.90
C LYS A 167 -14.54 35.16 -15.32
N SER A 168 -13.80 34.13 -15.74
CA SER A 168 -14.38 32.89 -16.28
C SER A 168 -14.62 31.80 -15.24
N LEU A 169 -13.87 31.81 -14.12
CA LEU A 169 -13.89 30.71 -13.16
C LEU A 169 -14.58 31.10 -11.85
N ALA A 170 -15.46 30.21 -11.37
CA ALA A 170 -16.03 30.34 -10.04
C ALA A 170 -14.95 30.10 -8.97
N THR A 171 -14.94 30.91 -7.92
CA THR A 171 -13.99 30.74 -6.81
C THR A 171 -14.27 29.41 -6.08
N PRO A 172 -13.24 28.63 -5.71
CA PRO A 172 -13.43 27.39 -4.96
C PRO A 172 -14.19 27.61 -3.65
N LYS A 173 -15.21 26.79 -3.38
CA LYS A 173 -16.07 26.92 -2.19
C LYS A 173 -15.44 26.16 -1.03
N GLN A 174 -15.13 26.85 0.07
CA GLN A 174 -14.78 26.16 1.32
C GLN A 174 -16.02 25.41 1.85
N LEU A 175 -15.87 24.12 2.10
CA LEU A 175 -16.86 23.31 2.81
C LEU A 175 -16.62 23.53 4.31
N THR A 176 -17.66 23.93 5.03
CA THR A 176 -17.54 24.38 6.42
C THR A 176 -18.41 23.53 7.32
N PHE A 177 -17.86 23.19 8.48
CA PHE A 177 -18.54 22.38 9.48
C PHE A 177 -18.96 23.23 10.67
N ARG A 178 -20.07 22.84 11.29
CA ARG A 178 -20.57 23.37 12.56
C ARG A 178 -20.35 22.33 13.63
N PHE A 179 -19.74 22.75 14.72
CA PHE A 179 -19.33 21.85 15.78
C PHE A 179 -20.16 22.07 17.04
N THR A 180 -20.60 20.97 17.64
CA THR A 180 -20.98 20.91 19.05
C THR A 180 -19.76 20.55 19.90
N THR A 181 -19.85 20.74 21.21
CA THR A 181 -18.83 20.24 22.15
C THR A 181 -18.56 18.75 21.96
N GLN A 182 -19.59 17.95 21.69
CA GLN A 182 -19.43 16.51 21.49
C GLN A 182 -18.66 16.21 20.20
N THR A 183 -18.97 16.87 19.08
CA THR A 183 -18.22 16.67 17.83
C THR A 183 -16.74 17.03 17.96
N LEU A 184 -16.41 18.08 18.72
CA LEU A 184 -15.01 18.45 19.00
C LEU A 184 -14.30 17.40 19.86
N ARG A 185 -15.00 16.81 20.84
CA ARG A 185 -14.44 15.70 21.64
C ARG A 185 -14.16 14.48 20.78
N ASN A 186 -15.07 14.12 19.87
CA ASN A 186 -14.87 12.99 18.96
C ASN A 186 -13.66 13.23 18.04
N ILE A 187 -13.49 14.46 17.52
CA ILE A 187 -12.31 14.82 16.71
C ILE A 187 -11.03 14.68 17.54
N ALA A 188 -11.01 15.20 18.76
CA ALA A 188 -9.84 15.12 19.64
C ALA A 188 -9.49 13.67 20.02
N GLU A 189 -10.48 12.83 20.31
CA GLU A 189 -10.24 11.40 20.56
C GLU A 189 -9.75 10.68 19.29
N ALA A 190 -10.30 11.04 18.13
CA ALA A 190 -9.86 10.49 16.86
C ALA A 190 -8.39 10.78 16.58
N GLU A 191 -7.97 12.02 16.77
CA GLU A 191 -6.58 12.44 16.67
C GLU A 191 -5.68 11.69 17.66
N LYS A 192 -6.09 11.58 18.93
CA LYS A 192 -5.32 10.89 19.97
C LYS A 192 -5.13 9.39 19.67
N VAL A 193 -6.19 8.69 19.28
CA VAL A 193 -6.12 7.27 18.90
C VAL A 193 -5.25 7.08 17.67
N PHE A 194 -5.37 7.98 16.69
CA PHE A 194 -4.53 7.96 15.49
C PHE A 194 -3.05 8.16 15.82
N ASP A 195 -2.73 9.16 16.62
CA ASP A 195 -1.35 9.45 17.03
C ASP A 195 -0.73 8.27 17.79
N GLN A 196 -1.48 7.66 18.72
CA GLN A 196 -1.03 6.45 19.42
C GLN A 196 -0.83 5.28 18.45
N THR A 197 -1.75 5.09 17.51
CA THR A 197 -1.63 4.06 16.48
C THR A 197 -0.37 4.27 15.66
N VAL A 198 -0.09 5.47 15.18
CA VAL A 198 1.13 5.77 14.39
C VAL A 198 2.40 5.62 15.22
N ILE A 199 2.38 5.97 16.51
CA ILE A 199 3.49 5.72 17.44
C ILE A 199 3.76 4.22 17.53
N ASP A 200 2.73 3.39 17.61
CA ASP A 200 2.86 1.95 17.72
C ASP A 200 3.26 1.26 16.41
N HIS A 201 3.32 1.97 15.27
CA HIS A 201 3.72 1.42 13.98
C HIS A 201 5.13 1.86 13.56
N GLU A 202 5.83 0.94 12.93
CA GLU A 202 7.08 1.15 12.19
C GLU A 202 6.81 0.97 10.70
N VAL A 203 7.35 1.88 9.89
CA VAL A 203 7.42 1.76 8.43
C VAL A 203 8.88 1.88 8.05
N PHE A 204 9.38 0.94 7.27
CA PHE A 204 10.75 0.92 6.79
C PHE A 204 10.77 0.56 5.30
N VAL A 205 11.42 1.39 4.49
CA VAL A 205 11.57 1.12 3.04
C VAL A 205 12.98 0.62 2.76
N GLN A 206 13.09 -0.62 2.27
CA GLN A 206 14.34 -1.20 1.80
C GLN A 206 14.40 -1.12 0.27
N ALA A 207 15.44 -0.46 -0.24
CA ALA A 207 15.67 -0.31 -1.67
C ALA A 207 16.94 -1.05 -2.09
N PHE A 208 16.77 -2.24 -2.66
CA PHE A 208 17.87 -3.08 -3.09
C PHE A 208 18.26 -2.78 -4.54
N TYR A 209 19.51 -2.37 -4.76
CA TYR A 209 20.05 -2.00 -6.08
C TYR A 209 21.06 -3.00 -6.65
N GLY A 210 21.30 -4.12 -5.97
CA GLY A 210 22.29 -5.11 -6.43
C GLY A 210 21.88 -5.78 -7.75
N TYR A 211 20.58 -6.02 -7.94
CA TYR A 211 19.99 -6.54 -9.18
C TYR A 211 18.46 -6.45 -9.15
N GLY A 212 17.80 -6.83 -10.25
CA GLY A 212 16.35 -6.94 -10.33
C GLY A 212 15.87 -8.09 -11.22
N ALA A 213 14.68 -7.94 -11.78
CA ALA A 213 14.00 -8.96 -12.57
C ALA A 213 14.83 -9.48 -13.75
N ARG A 214 15.66 -8.65 -14.40
CA ARG A 214 16.51 -9.09 -15.53
C ARG A 214 17.50 -10.17 -15.10
N THR A 215 18.20 -9.94 -13.98
CA THR A 215 19.17 -10.89 -13.43
C THR A 215 18.48 -12.16 -12.94
N ILE A 216 17.35 -12.03 -12.23
CA ILE A 216 16.62 -13.20 -11.70
C ILE A 216 16.12 -14.12 -12.83
N LYS A 217 15.66 -13.55 -13.94
CA LYS A 217 15.29 -14.34 -15.13
C LYS A 217 16.48 -15.15 -15.68
N GLY A 218 17.69 -14.62 -15.60
CA GLY A 218 18.94 -15.33 -15.94
C GLY A 218 19.21 -16.56 -15.08
N PHE A 219 18.72 -16.57 -13.83
CA PHE A 219 18.76 -17.73 -12.94
C PHE A 219 17.74 -18.82 -13.29
N ARG A 220 16.95 -18.62 -14.36
CA ARG A 220 15.81 -19.46 -14.75
C ARG A 220 14.77 -19.57 -13.63
N CYS A 221 14.56 -18.47 -12.90
CA CYS A 221 13.62 -18.37 -11.79
C CYS A 221 12.60 -17.25 -12.05
N SER A 222 11.37 -17.41 -11.54
CA SER A 222 10.39 -16.33 -11.56
C SER A 222 10.85 -15.20 -10.62
N PRO A 223 10.90 -13.93 -11.07
CA PRO A 223 11.29 -12.80 -10.22
C PRO A 223 10.47 -12.71 -8.92
N ASP A 224 9.17 -12.95 -9.04
CA ASP A 224 8.23 -12.93 -7.93
C ASP A 224 8.49 -14.07 -6.93
N ALA A 225 8.56 -15.32 -7.42
CA ALA A 225 8.83 -16.48 -6.57
C ALA A 225 10.20 -16.39 -5.88
N PHE A 226 11.21 -15.85 -6.56
CA PHE A 226 12.54 -15.63 -6.00
C PHE A 226 12.48 -14.64 -4.83
N VAL A 227 11.76 -13.53 -4.97
CA VAL A 227 11.59 -12.52 -3.91
C VAL A 227 10.74 -13.05 -2.76
N GLN A 228 9.68 -13.81 -3.02
CA GLN A 228 8.92 -14.50 -1.99
C GLN A 228 9.80 -15.44 -1.15
N LEU A 229 10.71 -16.18 -1.78
CA LEU A 229 11.67 -17.04 -1.07
C LEU A 229 12.72 -16.25 -0.28
N ALA A 230 13.15 -15.09 -0.78
CA ALA A 230 13.99 -14.17 -0.01
C ALA A 230 13.26 -13.65 1.23
N ILE A 231 11.96 -13.34 1.13
CA ILE A 231 11.11 -12.98 2.29
C ILE A 231 11.04 -14.13 3.29
N GLN A 232 10.84 -15.36 2.84
CA GLN A 232 10.83 -16.53 3.73
C GLN A 232 12.18 -16.72 4.44
N LEU A 233 13.29 -16.56 3.72
CA LEU A 233 14.65 -16.70 4.27
C LEU A 233 14.95 -15.60 5.29
N ALA A 234 14.67 -14.34 4.95
CA ALA A 234 14.88 -13.21 5.86
C ALA A 234 14.05 -13.34 7.14
N TYR A 235 12.80 -13.79 7.03
CA TYR A 235 11.95 -14.06 8.20
C TYR A 235 12.52 -15.19 9.06
N LYS A 236 12.96 -16.29 8.43
CA LYS A 236 13.62 -17.42 9.12
C LYS A 236 14.87 -16.94 9.84
N LYS A 237 15.69 -16.10 9.23
CA LYS A 237 16.87 -15.49 9.87
C LYS A 237 16.52 -14.67 11.10
N LEU A 238 15.46 -13.85 11.00
CA LEU A 238 15.03 -12.94 12.04
C LEU A 238 14.40 -13.65 13.24
N PHE A 239 13.50 -14.60 12.99
CA PHE A 239 12.65 -15.22 14.02
C PHE A 239 12.93 -16.69 14.27
N LYS A 240 13.87 -17.30 13.53
CA LYS A 240 14.27 -18.72 13.62
C LYS A 240 13.11 -19.71 13.42
N LYS A 241 12.02 -19.27 12.79
CA LYS A 241 10.82 -20.09 12.51
C LYS A 241 10.28 -19.81 11.11
N ASN A 242 9.52 -20.75 10.58
CA ASN A 242 8.67 -20.54 9.41
C ASN A 242 7.29 -20.03 9.88
N ALA A 243 6.60 -19.26 9.05
CA ALA A 243 5.35 -18.61 9.45
C ALA A 243 4.31 -18.62 8.32
N ALA A 244 3.03 -18.64 8.71
CA ALA A 244 1.93 -18.51 7.76
C ALA A 244 2.07 -17.21 6.98
N THR A 245 2.19 -17.35 5.66
CA THR A 245 2.47 -16.26 4.74
C THR A 245 1.36 -16.16 3.71
N TYR A 246 0.78 -14.97 3.62
CA TYR A 246 -0.22 -14.59 2.64
C TYR A 246 0.46 -13.86 1.48
N GLU A 247 0.06 -14.20 0.25
CA GLU A 247 0.29 -13.40 -0.94
C GLU A 247 -1.01 -13.25 -1.74
N ALA A 248 -1.34 -12.03 -2.15
CA ALA A 248 -2.53 -11.78 -2.96
C ALA A 248 -2.37 -12.33 -4.38
N SER A 249 -3.34 -13.14 -4.84
CA SER A 249 -3.44 -13.62 -6.22
C SER A 249 -4.73 -13.14 -6.84
N GLN A 250 -4.67 -12.61 -8.05
CA GLN A 250 -5.86 -12.06 -8.72
C GLN A 250 -6.69 -13.17 -9.37
N THR A 251 -8.01 -13.07 -9.24
CA THR A 251 -8.96 -13.97 -9.92
C THR A 251 -9.80 -13.22 -10.97
N ARG A 252 -9.25 -12.15 -11.55
CA ARG A 252 -9.93 -11.24 -12.48
C ARG A 252 -10.31 -11.87 -13.83
N THR A 253 -9.91 -13.11 -14.08
CA THR A 253 -10.40 -13.91 -15.21
C THR A 253 -11.85 -14.35 -15.03
N PHE A 254 -12.39 -14.28 -13.81
CA PHE A 254 -13.79 -14.58 -13.49
C PHE A 254 -14.61 -13.29 -13.35
N LEU A 255 -15.90 -13.36 -13.70
CA LEU A 255 -16.84 -12.26 -13.46
C LEU A 255 -16.88 -11.93 -11.97
N HIS A 256 -16.76 -10.64 -11.63
CA HIS A 256 -16.65 -10.14 -10.24
C HIS A 256 -15.48 -10.73 -9.44
N GLY A 257 -14.49 -11.33 -10.11
CA GLY A 257 -13.31 -11.88 -9.46
C GLY A 257 -12.51 -10.80 -8.72
N ARG A 258 -12.26 -11.05 -7.44
CA ARG A 258 -11.38 -10.26 -6.56
C ARG A 258 -10.01 -10.92 -6.45
N THR A 259 -9.75 -11.55 -5.32
CA THR A 259 -8.48 -12.18 -4.98
C THR A 259 -8.68 -13.58 -4.39
N GLU A 260 -7.69 -14.44 -4.59
CA GLU A 260 -7.39 -15.65 -3.84
C GLU A 260 -6.03 -15.49 -3.14
N THR A 261 -5.68 -16.42 -2.26
CA THR A 261 -4.43 -16.46 -1.49
C THR A 261 -3.46 -17.45 -2.11
N THR A 262 -2.24 -16.98 -2.42
CA THR A 262 -1.08 -17.84 -2.55
C THR A 262 -0.40 -17.98 -1.20
N ARG A 263 -0.16 -19.22 -0.78
CA ARG A 263 0.53 -19.53 0.49
C ARG A 263 2.02 -19.70 0.22
N SER A 264 2.81 -18.65 0.44
CA SER A 264 4.25 -18.67 0.13
C SER A 264 5.05 -19.61 1.03
N CYS A 265 4.63 -19.79 2.28
CA CYS A 265 5.19 -20.79 3.18
C CYS A 265 4.69 -22.19 2.81
N SER A 266 5.60 -23.03 2.33
CA SER A 266 5.35 -24.39 1.86
C SER A 266 6.42 -25.35 2.38
N ALA A 267 6.19 -26.66 2.24
CA ALA A 267 7.21 -27.66 2.59
C ALA A 267 8.52 -27.46 1.81
N THR A 268 8.44 -27.03 0.54
CA THR A 268 9.62 -26.76 -0.29
C THR A 268 10.32 -25.47 0.09
N SER A 269 9.59 -24.40 0.43
CA SER A 269 10.22 -23.16 0.91
C SER A 269 10.90 -23.37 2.26
N ALA A 270 10.29 -24.13 3.17
CA ALA A 270 10.88 -24.47 4.46
C ALA A 270 12.18 -25.27 4.30
N LYS A 271 12.19 -26.30 3.44
CA LYS A 271 13.43 -27.06 3.16
C LYS A 271 14.54 -26.19 2.60
N PHE A 272 14.19 -25.25 1.71
CA PHE A 272 15.15 -24.29 1.17
C PHE A 272 15.70 -23.35 2.25
N THR A 273 14.84 -22.75 3.07
CA THR A 273 15.30 -21.81 4.12
C THR A 273 16.09 -22.52 5.21
N ASP A 274 15.71 -23.74 5.59
CA ASP A 274 16.47 -24.59 6.53
C ASP A 274 17.86 -24.93 5.97
N ALA A 275 17.97 -25.24 4.68
CA ALA A 275 19.26 -25.50 4.03
C ALA A 275 20.14 -24.26 3.92
N MET A 276 19.56 -23.08 3.72
CA MET A 276 20.32 -21.82 3.70
C MET A 276 20.90 -21.49 5.07
N GLU A 277 20.12 -21.66 6.14
CA GLU A 277 20.53 -21.43 7.54
C GLU A 277 21.40 -22.55 8.13
N ASP A 278 21.66 -23.64 7.38
CA ASP A 278 22.58 -24.69 7.82
C ASP A 278 24.02 -24.19 7.91
N ALA A 279 24.50 -24.02 9.15
CA ALA A 279 25.87 -23.62 9.47
C ALA A 279 26.84 -24.80 9.58
N SER A 280 26.37 -26.05 9.49
CA SER A 280 27.24 -27.24 9.60
C SER A 280 28.14 -27.45 8.38
N GLY A 281 27.81 -26.83 7.24
CA GLY A 281 28.48 -27.04 5.96
C GLY A 281 28.06 -28.35 5.27
N ALA A 282 27.08 -29.08 5.82
CA ALA A 282 26.63 -30.35 5.25
C ALA A 282 25.86 -30.16 3.93
N VAL A 283 25.14 -29.04 3.78
CA VAL A 283 24.40 -28.74 2.56
C VAL A 283 25.26 -27.93 1.58
N THR A 284 25.60 -28.54 0.44
CA THR A 284 26.42 -27.91 -0.61
C THR A 284 25.69 -26.78 -1.33
N THR A 285 26.44 -25.85 -1.93
CA THR A 285 25.89 -24.76 -2.76
C THR A 285 24.97 -25.26 -3.87
N GLU A 286 25.33 -26.36 -4.53
CA GLU A 286 24.51 -26.96 -5.59
C GLU A 286 23.19 -27.53 -5.06
N GLU A 287 23.19 -28.15 -3.87
CA GLU A 287 21.94 -28.61 -3.26
C GLU A 287 21.08 -27.42 -2.79
N LYS A 288 21.67 -26.37 -2.19
CA LYS A 288 20.94 -25.13 -1.84
C LYS A 288 20.27 -24.50 -3.07
N LYS A 289 21.00 -24.43 -4.19
CA LYS A 289 20.50 -23.94 -5.48
C LYS A 289 19.35 -24.79 -6.03
N LYS A 290 19.48 -26.12 -5.98
CA LYS A 290 18.43 -27.05 -6.39
C LYS A 290 17.17 -26.90 -5.54
N LEU A 291 17.31 -26.75 -4.22
CA LEU A 291 16.21 -26.50 -3.30
C LEU A 291 15.52 -25.15 -3.58
N LEU A 292 16.29 -24.10 -3.86
CA LEU A 292 15.76 -22.80 -4.27
C LEU A 292 14.88 -22.91 -5.53
N LEU A 293 15.38 -23.54 -6.59
CA LEU A 293 14.65 -23.72 -7.84
C LEU A 293 13.40 -24.60 -7.66
N ALA A 294 13.49 -25.65 -6.84
CA ALA A 294 12.34 -26.50 -6.51
C ALA A 294 11.25 -25.71 -5.77
N ALA A 295 11.63 -24.91 -4.77
CA ALA A 295 10.71 -24.07 -4.02
C ALA A 295 10.07 -22.98 -4.90
N ALA A 296 10.83 -22.37 -5.81
CA ALA A 296 10.31 -21.37 -6.73
C ALA A 296 9.29 -21.96 -7.71
N ASN A 297 9.57 -23.15 -8.25
CA ASN A 297 8.64 -23.86 -9.13
C ASN A 297 7.36 -24.27 -8.40
N ALA A 298 7.45 -24.73 -7.15
CA ALA A 298 6.29 -25.05 -6.33
C ALA A 298 5.42 -23.81 -6.08
N HIS A 299 6.05 -22.67 -5.78
CA HIS A 299 5.38 -21.39 -5.57
C HIS A 299 4.64 -20.92 -6.83
N VAL A 300 5.30 -20.90 -8.00
CA VAL A 300 4.67 -20.57 -9.29
C VAL A 300 3.50 -21.51 -9.60
N GLY A 301 3.66 -22.81 -9.31
CA GLY A 301 2.60 -23.80 -9.47
C GLY A 301 1.38 -23.50 -8.60
N TYR A 302 1.59 -23.09 -7.34
CA TYR A 302 0.50 -22.69 -6.44
C TYR A 302 -0.17 -21.40 -6.91
N MET A 303 0.60 -20.38 -7.28
CA MET A 303 0.07 -19.10 -7.77
C MET A 303 -0.83 -19.29 -9.01
N ARG A 304 -0.44 -20.17 -9.95
CA ARG A 304 -1.31 -20.52 -11.09
C ARG A 304 -2.64 -21.14 -10.66
N LYS A 305 -2.63 -22.01 -9.65
CA LYS A 305 -3.87 -22.59 -9.10
C LYS A 305 -4.72 -21.52 -8.44
N ALA A 306 -4.13 -20.68 -7.59
CA ALA A 306 -4.83 -19.59 -6.91
C ALA A 306 -5.47 -18.61 -7.90
N GLY A 307 -4.74 -18.14 -8.91
CA GLY A 307 -5.28 -17.26 -9.95
C GLY A 307 -6.37 -17.90 -10.81
N ALA A 308 -6.39 -19.23 -10.92
CA ALA A 308 -7.47 -19.99 -11.55
C ALA A 308 -8.63 -20.32 -10.60
N GLY A 309 -8.71 -19.68 -9.41
CA GLY A 309 -9.77 -19.91 -8.43
C GLY A 309 -9.69 -21.29 -7.74
N ARG A 310 -8.52 -21.94 -7.78
CA ARG A 310 -8.26 -23.26 -7.17
C ARG A 310 -7.37 -23.17 -5.93
N GLY A 311 -7.32 -22.00 -5.30
CA GLY A 311 -6.82 -21.88 -3.94
C GLY A 311 -7.85 -22.41 -2.93
N VAL A 312 -7.44 -22.53 -1.68
CA VAL A 312 -8.30 -23.07 -0.61
C VAL A 312 -8.89 -21.99 0.28
N ASP A 313 -8.23 -20.83 0.39
CA ASP A 313 -8.54 -19.86 1.43
C ASP A 313 -9.89 -19.17 1.22
N ARG A 314 -10.24 -18.77 -0.01
CA ARG A 314 -11.57 -18.20 -0.26
C ARG A 314 -12.69 -19.24 -0.15
N HIS A 315 -12.43 -20.50 -0.50
CA HIS A 315 -13.39 -21.57 -0.32
C HIS A 315 -13.63 -21.87 1.17
N ILE A 316 -12.56 -21.94 1.97
CA ILE A 316 -12.62 -22.08 3.43
C ILE A 316 -13.39 -20.91 4.06
N LEU A 317 -13.12 -19.67 3.63
CA LEU A 317 -13.88 -18.50 4.06
C LEU A 317 -15.37 -18.63 3.70
N GLY A 318 -15.69 -19.03 2.46
CA GLY A 318 -17.06 -19.25 2.01
C GLY A 318 -17.79 -20.26 2.90
N MET A 319 -17.16 -21.40 3.19
CA MET A 319 -17.72 -22.40 4.11
C MET A 319 -17.92 -21.83 5.52
N LYS A 320 -16.97 -21.03 6.02
CA LYS A 320 -17.08 -20.39 7.35
C LYS A 320 -18.26 -19.42 7.43
N LEU A 321 -18.53 -18.68 6.36
CA LEU A 321 -19.65 -17.74 6.29
C LEU A 321 -21.03 -18.44 6.19
N LEU A 322 -21.07 -19.73 5.88
CA LEU A 322 -22.30 -20.53 5.83
C LEU A 322 -22.67 -21.13 7.19
N VAL A 323 -21.74 -21.16 8.15
CA VAL A 323 -21.97 -21.70 9.50
C VAL A 323 -23.05 -20.90 10.20
N GLN A 324 -24.09 -21.59 10.69
CA GLN A 324 -25.24 -20.94 11.32
C GLN A 324 -24.94 -20.54 12.78
N PRO A 325 -25.66 -19.54 13.34
CA PRO A 325 -25.55 -19.21 14.76
C PRO A 325 -25.79 -20.45 15.65
N GLY A 326 -24.81 -20.78 16.51
CA GLY A 326 -24.85 -21.94 17.40
C GLY A 326 -24.36 -23.25 16.78
N GLU A 327 -24.11 -23.30 15.48
CA GLU A 327 -23.49 -24.46 14.82
C GLU A 327 -22.00 -24.54 15.15
N ARG A 328 -21.52 -25.74 15.48
CA ARG A 328 -20.11 -26.01 15.76
C ARG A 328 -19.53 -26.89 14.68
N VAL A 329 -18.44 -26.44 14.07
CA VAL A 329 -17.72 -27.17 13.03
C VAL A 329 -16.29 -27.38 13.49
N ALA A 330 -15.94 -28.61 13.85
CA ALA A 330 -14.64 -28.96 14.44
C ALA A 330 -13.44 -28.44 13.62
N PHE A 331 -13.54 -28.45 12.29
CA PHE A 331 -12.51 -27.92 11.39
C PHE A 331 -12.18 -26.43 11.65
N PHE A 332 -13.18 -25.59 11.94
CA PHE A 332 -12.97 -24.16 12.20
C PHE A 332 -12.54 -23.87 13.64
N GLU A 333 -12.72 -24.83 14.54
CA GLU A 333 -12.29 -24.75 15.95
C GLU A 333 -10.87 -25.32 16.15
N ASP A 334 -10.33 -26.01 15.15
CA ASP A 334 -8.99 -26.60 15.23
C ASP A 334 -7.90 -25.51 15.37
N PRO A 335 -7.03 -25.59 16.40
CA PRO A 335 -5.91 -24.66 16.59
C PRO A 335 -4.97 -24.55 15.38
N VAL A 336 -4.85 -25.61 14.58
CA VAL A 336 -4.08 -25.61 13.33
C VAL A 336 -4.72 -24.71 12.30
N MET A 337 -6.06 -24.72 12.17
CA MET A 337 -6.78 -23.84 11.26
C MET A 337 -6.62 -22.37 11.68
N ALA A 338 -6.75 -22.09 12.98
CA ALA A 338 -6.51 -20.75 13.54
C ALA A 338 -5.08 -20.25 13.24
N ARG A 339 -4.06 -21.10 13.44
CA ARG A 339 -2.67 -20.78 13.12
C ARG A 339 -2.42 -20.63 11.62
N ALA A 340 -3.04 -21.47 10.79
CA ALA A 340 -2.87 -21.45 9.35
C ALA A 340 -3.53 -20.24 8.67
N SER A 341 -4.52 -19.60 9.31
CA SER A 341 -5.16 -18.37 8.85
C SER A 341 -4.70 -17.11 9.59
N ARG A 342 -3.73 -17.23 10.51
CA ARG A 342 -3.09 -16.08 11.16
C ARG A 342 -1.84 -15.67 10.38
N TRP A 343 -2.01 -14.70 9.48
CA TRP A 343 -0.97 -14.26 8.55
C TRP A 343 0.10 -13.39 9.23
N LEU A 344 1.13 -14.03 9.76
CA LEU A 344 2.29 -13.34 10.36
C LEU A 344 3.15 -12.62 9.31
N ILE A 345 3.05 -13.02 8.04
CA ILE A 345 3.64 -12.30 6.92
C ILE A 345 2.53 -12.07 5.89
N SER A 346 2.18 -10.80 5.65
CA SER A 346 1.23 -10.41 4.62
C SER A 346 1.96 -9.71 3.50
N THR A 347 1.91 -10.29 2.31
CA THR A 347 2.66 -9.82 1.15
C THR A 347 1.76 -9.59 -0.04
N SER A 348 2.25 -8.78 -0.97
CA SER A 348 1.63 -8.57 -2.28
C SER A 348 2.65 -7.91 -3.20
N HIS A 349 2.55 -8.24 -4.48
CA HIS A 349 3.43 -7.77 -5.54
C HIS A 349 2.71 -6.80 -6.47
N LEU A 350 3.29 -5.62 -6.69
CA LEU A 350 2.94 -4.70 -7.78
C LEU A 350 4.24 -4.05 -8.27
N THR A 351 4.50 -4.12 -9.58
CA THR A 351 5.66 -3.46 -10.20
C THR A 351 5.18 -2.43 -11.21
N ASN A 352 5.73 -1.23 -11.11
CA ASN A 352 5.78 -0.26 -12.19
C ASN A 352 7.15 0.44 -12.11
N GLU A 353 7.76 0.72 -13.26
CA GLU A 353 9.07 1.37 -13.30
C GLU A 353 8.98 2.85 -12.85
N LEU A 354 7.83 3.51 -13.05
CA LEU A 354 7.65 4.94 -12.89
C LEU A 354 7.31 5.41 -11.46
N PHE A 355 6.94 4.52 -10.53
CA PHE A 355 6.73 4.91 -9.12
C PHE A 355 7.73 4.26 -8.18
N ASP A 356 8.05 4.95 -7.08
CA ASP A 356 9.13 4.56 -6.15
C ASP A 356 8.76 3.41 -5.22
N GLY A 357 7.47 3.26 -4.88
CA GLY A 357 6.99 2.20 -4.02
C GLY A 357 5.50 2.32 -3.71
N TRP A 358 5.01 1.41 -2.89
CA TRP A 358 3.63 1.31 -2.43
C TRP A 358 3.61 0.48 -1.13
N GLY A 359 2.52 0.48 -0.37
CA GLY A 359 2.47 -0.28 0.88
C GLY A 359 1.17 -0.18 1.66
N TRP A 360 1.09 -1.00 2.71
CA TRP A 360 0.02 -1.04 3.72
C TRP A 360 0.60 -1.63 5.00
N GLY A 361 -0.20 -1.69 6.07
CA GLY A 361 0.21 -2.17 7.39
C GLY A 361 0.24 -3.68 7.58
N GLU A 362 0.75 -4.11 8.72
CA GLU A 362 0.58 -5.49 9.17
C GLU A 362 -0.91 -5.83 9.41
N VAL A 363 -1.28 -7.09 9.18
CA VAL A 363 -2.67 -7.57 9.33
C VAL A 363 -2.93 -8.24 10.67
N VAL A 364 -1.88 -8.45 11.46
CA VAL A 364 -1.93 -8.92 12.86
C VAL A 364 -0.82 -8.21 13.65
N PRO A 365 -1.03 -7.92 14.95
CA PRO A 365 -0.08 -7.10 15.73
C PRO A 365 1.36 -7.62 15.74
N GLU A 366 1.55 -8.94 15.82
CA GLU A 366 2.86 -9.59 15.82
C GLU A 366 3.34 -10.02 14.42
N GLY A 367 2.81 -9.41 13.37
CA GLY A 367 3.10 -9.71 11.98
C GLY A 367 3.89 -8.62 11.25
N LEU A 368 4.15 -8.88 9.96
CA LEU A 368 4.78 -7.96 9.03
C LEU A 368 3.86 -7.78 7.80
N GLY A 369 3.61 -6.53 7.40
CA GLY A 369 3.15 -6.17 6.07
C GLY A 369 4.35 -5.90 5.16
N ILE A 370 4.47 -6.61 4.03
CA ILE A 370 5.60 -6.48 3.11
C ILE A 370 5.07 -6.30 1.69
N ALA A 371 4.95 -5.06 1.27
CA ALA A 371 4.70 -4.73 -0.12
C ALA A 371 6.03 -4.71 -0.88
N TYR A 372 6.04 -5.22 -2.11
CA TYR A 372 7.26 -5.18 -2.91
C TYR A 372 7.01 -4.93 -4.39
N SER A 373 8.05 -4.40 -5.03
CA SER A 373 8.15 -4.18 -6.47
C SER A 373 9.46 -4.77 -6.97
N VAL A 374 9.37 -5.72 -7.88
CA VAL A 374 10.53 -6.30 -8.57
C VAL A 374 10.70 -5.56 -9.88
N LYS A 375 11.52 -4.50 -9.87
CA LYS A 375 11.87 -3.72 -11.06
C LYS A 375 12.96 -4.43 -11.86
N ASP A 376 13.25 -3.93 -13.05
CA ASP A 376 14.22 -4.54 -13.95
C ASP A 376 15.63 -4.67 -13.34
N GLN A 377 16.08 -3.65 -12.60
CA GLN A 377 17.43 -3.55 -12.03
C GLN A 377 17.45 -3.29 -10.52
N SER A 378 16.30 -3.28 -9.87
CA SER A 378 16.20 -3.09 -8.41
C SER A 378 15.00 -3.82 -7.84
N ILE A 379 14.98 -3.98 -6.52
CA ILE A 379 13.85 -4.53 -5.78
C ILE A 379 13.53 -3.56 -4.65
N GLN A 380 12.29 -3.15 -4.55
CA GLN A 380 11.82 -2.21 -3.51
C GLN A 380 10.90 -2.96 -2.55
N PHE A 381 11.08 -2.76 -1.26
CA PHE A 381 10.22 -3.29 -0.21
C PHE A 381 9.73 -2.15 0.68
N ASN A 382 8.44 -2.16 0.99
CA ASN A 382 7.86 -1.37 2.06
C ASN A 382 7.42 -2.34 3.17
N ILE A 383 8.07 -2.22 4.32
CA ILE A 383 7.93 -3.13 5.46
C ILE A 383 7.24 -2.36 6.57
N ALA A 384 6.04 -2.81 6.93
CA ALA A 384 5.24 -2.27 8.02
C ALA A 384 5.06 -3.31 9.12
N CYS A 385 5.13 -2.87 10.38
CA CYS A 385 4.88 -3.71 11.54
C CYS A 385 4.60 -2.86 12.78
N ARG A 386 4.12 -3.47 13.86
CA ARG A 386 4.13 -2.81 15.17
C ARG A 386 5.55 -2.63 15.68
N GLN A 387 5.78 -1.55 16.44
CA GLN A 387 7.07 -1.25 17.03
C GLN A 387 7.50 -2.34 18.01
N HIS A 388 8.34 -3.24 17.52
CA HIS A 388 8.96 -4.32 18.28
C HIS A 388 10.45 -4.36 17.92
N GLY A 389 11.32 -3.75 18.73
CA GLY A 389 12.78 -3.91 18.58
C GLY A 389 13.33 -3.71 17.15
N SER A 390 12.83 -2.70 16.43
CA SER A 390 13.22 -2.34 15.07
C SER A 390 13.09 -3.48 14.05
N TRP A 391 11.99 -4.25 14.12
CA TRP A 391 11.73 -5.34 13.18
C TRP A 391 11.73 -4.89 11.72
N GLY A 392 11.19 -3.71 11.41
CA GLY A 392 11.16 -3.19 10.04
C GLY A 392 12.56 -3.06 9.45
N ALA A 393 13.43 -2.33 10.14
CA ALA A 393 14.83 -2.14 9.73
C ALA A 393 15.63 -3.46 9.68
N ARG A 394 15.48 -4.33 10.69
CA ARG A 394 16.18 -5.63 10.74
C ARG A 394 15.73 -6.58 9.63
N MET A 395 14.43 -6.60 9.34
CA MET A 395 13.89 -7.38 8.22
C MET A 395 14.41 -6.84 6.89
N GLY A 396 14.47 -5.51 6.72
CA GLY A 396 15.06 -4.87 5.52
C GLY A 396 16.51 -5.29 5.29
N HIS A 397 17.33 -5.26 6.33
CA HIS A 397 18.72 -5.73 6.26
C HIS A 397 18.82 -7.22 5.88
N LEU A 398 18.06 -8.09 6.54
CA LEU A 398 18.09 -9.53 6.29
C LEU A 398 17.50 -9.89 4.92
N LEU A 399 16.59 -9.09 4.37
CA LEU A 399 16.11 -9.22 2.99
C LEU A 399 17.23 -8.96 1.99
N GLU A 400 18.00 -7.88 2.18
CA GLU A 400 19.16 -7.59 1.34
C GLU A 400 20.20 -8.69 1.41
N GLU A 401 20.56 -9.14 2.62
CA GLU A 401 21.48 -10.25 2.82
C GLU A 401 20.99 -11.53 2.12
N SER A 402 19.72 -11.88 2.31
CA SER A 402 19.10 -13.05 1.68
C SER A 402 19.14 -12.98 0.15
N LEU A 403 18.86 -11.81 -0.43
CA LEU A 403 18.95 -11.59 -1.87
C LEU A 403 20.39 -11.77 -2.39
N VAL A 404 21.39 -11.26 -1.67
CA VAL A 404 22.80 -11.40 -2.06
C VAL A 404 23.23 -12.87 -1.98
N GLU A 405 22.93 -13.57 -0.89
CA GLU A 405 23.26 -14.99 -0.73
C GLU A 405 22.59 -15.87 -1.79
N MET A 406 21.30 -15.61 -2.08
CA MET A 406 20.57 -16.34 -3.11
C MET A 406 21.16 -16.13 -4.51
N GLN A 407 21.69 -14.94 -4.81
CA GLN A 407 22.41 -14.69 -6.05
C GLN A 407 23.72 -15.49 -6.12
N GLN A 408 24.45 -15.62 -5.00
CA GLN A 408 25.73 -16.35 -4.97
C GLN A 408 25.58 -17.84 -5.31
N LEU A 409 24.40 -18.43 -5.09
CA LEU A 409 24.09 -19.81 -5.52
C LEU A 409 24.17 -20.00 -7.05
N PHE A 410 24.15 -18.90 -7.82
CA PHE A 410 24.25 -18.93 -9.29
C PHE A 410 25.58 -18.38 -9.80
N ALA A 411 26.46 -17.92 -8.92
CA ALA A 411 27.81 -17.50 -9.32
C ALA A 411 28.60 -18.73 -9.80
N GLN A 412 29.25 -18.61 -10.95
CA GLN A 412 30.20 -19.64 -11.39
C GLN A 412 31.45 -19.59 -10.50
N PRO A 413 32.08 -20.74 -10.20
CA PRO A 413 33.40 -20.74 -9.58
C PRO A 413 34.35 -19.91 -10.45
N LYS A 414 34.95 -18.85 -9.90
CA LYS A 414 36.12 -18.25 -10.56
C LYS A 414 37.22 -19.30 -10.49
N GLU A 415 37.50 -19.97 -11.58
CA GLU A 415 38.82 -20.58 -11.77
C GLU A 415 39.83 -19.43 -11.72
N ILE A 416 40.48 -19.26 -10.57
CA ILE A 416 41.70 -18.47 -10.48
C ILE A 416 42.73 -19.30 -11.23
N GLY A 417 42.77 -19.13 -12.56
CA GLY A 417 43.83 -19.68 -13.39
C GLY A 417 45.15 -19.11 -12.88
N ALA A 418 45.93 -19.94 -12.19
CA ALA A 418 47.31 -19.69 -11.88
C ALA A 418 48.07 -19.54 -13.20
N LYS A 419 48.19 -18.30 -13.68
CA LYS A 419 49.27 -17.88 -14.56
C LYS A 419 50.24 -17.06 -13.72
N LEU A 420 51.10 -17.77 -13.00
CA LEU A 420 52.44 -17.27 -12.63
C LEU A 420 53.39 -17.61 -13.78
#